data_AF-A0A3B9M1B1-F1
#
_entry.id   AF-A0A3B9M1B1-F1
#
_cell.length_a   1.000
_cell.length_b   1.000
_cell.length_c   1.000
_cell.angle_alpha   90.00
_cell.angle_beta   90.00
_cell.angle_gamma   90.00
#
_symmetry.space_group_name_H-M   'P 1'
#
loop_
_entity.id
_entity.type
_entity.pdbx_description
1 polymer ?
#
loop_
_entity_poly.entity_id
_entity_poly.type
_entity_poly.pdbx_seq_one_letter_code
_entity_poly.pdbx_strand_id
1 'polypeptide(L)'
;MAKIIYHCYGGSHSSVITAGIYLGILPKNRVASKAELLDVPHFDQKETVIHGRLRFIGRDIKGNEVLVLGKRMAGPDITVFLHNISELFSCREEIEAVDTTFPINPLMVIGGFLSRGLNLVTLGRPLVILGTQIAYPYLVQIAEDAQNRIKQNLTPKCPSLPYQERPILLYICPQNDPLPLLLAGLHFAPDATDQQLLDWAVNMKFTGELGAFKYLGKAEGYDLYLAGTGREPEIMARILREIRTILEIPRIKLGIVHSPLKTPFLLKGISTARRFFSWSKLLLMLEKRAMAPLIKECREIVYSTKISLREGILD
;
A
#
# COMPACT_ATOMS: atom_id res chain seq x y z
N MET A 1 -5.52 15.18 -15.36
CA MET A 1 -5.86 13.76 -15.57
C MET A 1 -5.66 13.05 -14.25
N ALA A 2 -6.54 12.12 -13.91
CA ALA A 2 -6.50 11.39 -12.64
C ALA A 2 -6.11 9.91 -12.86
N LYS A 3 -5.61 9.28 -11.80
CA LYS A 3 -5.38 7.84 -11.72
C LYS A 3 -6.47 7.24 -10.82
N ILE A 4 -7.35 6.42 -11.39
CA ILE A 4 -8.48 5.80 -10.70
C ILE A 4 -8.09 4.35 -10.42
N ILE A 5 -7.93 4.01 -9.15
CA ILE A 5 -7.40 2.72 -8.72
C ILE A 5 -8.50 1.94 -8.00
N TYR A 6 -9.09 0.96 -8.68
CA TYR A 6 -10.00 0.01 -8.06
C TYR A 6 -9.22 -1.09 -7.35
N HIS A 7 -9.47 -1.35 -6.08
CA HIS A 7 -8.70 -2.31 -5.31
C HIS A 7 -9.57 -3.34 -4.60
N CYS A 8 -9.08 -4.58 -4.57
CA CYS A 8 -9.66 -5.68 -3.81
C CYS A 8 -8.57 -6.65 -3.33
N TYR A 9 -8.95 -7.77 -2.72
CA TYR A 9 -7.98 -8.74 -2.20
C TYR A 9 -6.98 -9.21 -3.27
N GLY A 10 -7.49 -9.85 -4.33
CA GLY A 10 -6.65 -10.44 -5.38
C GLY A 10 -6.56 -9.61 -6.65
N GLY A 11 -7.18 -8.43 -6.70
CA GLY A 11 -7.14 -7.53 -7.85
C GLY A 11 -7.71 -8.07 -9.16
N SER A 12 -8.51 -9.16 -9.15
CA SER A 12 -8.82 -9.96 -10.34
C SER A 12 -10.31 -10.21 -10.62
N HIS A 13 -11.17 -9.82 -9.69
CA HIS A 13 -12.61 -10.08 -9.77
C HIS A 13 -13.40 -8.80 -9.56
N SER A 14 -13.74 -8.43 -8.32
CA SER A 14 -14.58 -7.25 -8.07
C SER A 14 -13.96 -5.95 -8.60
N SER A 15 -12.67 -5.71 -8.35
CA SER A 15 -11.99 -4.49 -8.81
C SER A 15 -11.94 -4.38 -10.34
N VAL A 16 -11.69 -5.50 -11.01
CA VAL A 16 -11.65 -5.59 -12.48
C VAL A 16 -13.02 -5.32 -13.08
N ILE A 17 -14.07 -5.93 -12.54
CA ILE A 17 -15.42 -5.77 -13.06
C ILE A 17 -15.93 -4.35 -12.80
N THR A 18 -15.71 -3.77 -11.62
CA THR A 18 -16.06 -2.37 -11.36
C THR A 18 -15.31 -1.42 -12.29
N ALA A 19 -14.02 -1.65 -12.56
CA ALA A 19 -13.26 -0.87 -13.53
C ALA A 19 -13.84 -0.99 -14.96
N GLY A 20 -14.23 -2.20 -15.38
CA GLY A 20 -14.89 -2.42 -16.68
C GLY A 20 -16.24 -1.72 -16.79
N ILE A 21 -17.04 -1.71 -15.72
CA ILE A 21 -18.30 -0.96 -15.65
C ILE A 21 -18.05 0.55 -15.71
N TYR A 22 -17.04 1.05 -14.99
CA TYR A 22 -16.67 2.47 -14.99
C TYR A 22 -16.31 2.95 -16.40
N LEU A 23 -15.55 2.14 -17.14
CA LEU A 23 -15.11 2.43 -18.51
C LEU A 23 -16.19 2.22 -19.57
N GLY A 24 -17.36 1.69 -19.21
CA GLY A 24 -18.42 1.36 -20.16
C GLY A 24 -18.15 0.13 -21.01
N ILE A 25 -17.14 -0.69 -20.65
CA ILE A 25 -16.91 -2.02 -21.25
C ILE A 25 -18.08 -2.95 -20.90
N LEU A 26 -18.66 -2.77 -19.71
CA LEU A 26 -19.77 -3.55 -19.21
C LEU A 26 -21.04 -2.70 -19.01
N PRO A 27 -22.25 -3.29 -19.19
CA PRO A 27 -23.51 -2.58 -19.06
C PRO A 27 -23.82 -2.18 -17.61
N LYS A 28 -24.48 -1.04 -17.42
CA LYS A 28 -24.92 -0.57 -16.09
C LYS A 28 -26.37 -0.91 -15.76
N ASN A 29 -27.21 -1.01 -16.78
CA ASN A 29 -28.66 -1.19 -16.67
C ASN A 29 -29.09 -2.66 -16.57
N ARG A 30 -28.17 -3.62 -16.66
CA ARG A 30 -28.42 -5.05 -16.50
C ARG A 30 -27.18 -5.76 -16.01
N VAL A 31 -27.36 -6.99 -15.51
CA VAL A 31 -26.25 -7.89 -15.19
C VAL A 31 -25.54 -8.32 -16.49
N ALA A 32 -24.21 -8.28 -16.47
CA ALA A 32 -23.40 -8.77 -17.58
C ALA A 32 -23.50 -10.30 -17.74
N SER A 33 -23.46 -10.75 -18.98
CA SER A 33 -23.36 -12.16 -19.34
C SER A 33 -21.97 -12.71 -19.01
N LYS A 34 -21.85 -14.03 -18.96
CA LYS A 34 -20.56 -14.72 -18.78
C LYS A 34 -19.52 -14.29 -19.82
N ALA A 35 -19.93 -14.15 -21.08
CA ALA A 35 -19.01 -13.78 -22.17
C ALA A 35 -18.48 -12.36 -21.96
N GLU A 36 -19.36 -11.40 -21.64
CA GLU A 36 -18.97 -10.02 -21.35
C GLU A 36 -18.02 -9.92 -20.15
N LEU A 37 -18.29 -10.66 -19.06
CA LEU A 37 -17.41 -10.67 -17.88
C LEU A 37 -16.00 -11.21 -18.22
N LEU A 38 -15.92 -12.25 -19.05
CA LEU A 38 -14.64 -12.86 -19.45
C LEU A 38 -13.86 -12.02 -20.45
N ASP A 39 -14.52 -11.09 -21.15
CA ASP A 39 -13.89 -10.18 -22.10
C ASP A 39 -13.22 -8.98 -21.39
N VAL A 40 -13.56 -8.71 -20.12
CA VAL A 40 -12.92 -7.64 -19.36
C VAL A 40 -11.44 -7.97 -19.12
N PRO A 41 -10.51 -7.05 -19.46
CA PRO A 41 -9.08 -7.25 -19.22
C PRO A 41 -8.80 -7.63 -17.77
N HIS A 42 -7.92 -8.62 -17.56
CA HIS A 42 -7.49 -9.13 -16.24
C HIS A 42 -8.53 -9.94 -15.44
N PHE A 43 -9.76 -10.15 -15.94
CA PHE A 43 -10.78 -10.88 -15.19
C PHE A 43 -10.51 -12.39 -15.16
N ASP A 44 -10.28 -12.92 -13.96
CA ASP A 44 -9.99 -14.34 -13.69
C ASP A 44 -8.97 -14.99 -14.66
N GLN A 45 -8.02 -14.21 -15.18
CA GLN A 45 -7.07 -14.69 -16.17
C GLN A 45 -6.03 -15.66 -15.56
N LYS A 46 -5.41 -16.47 -16.42
CA LYS A 46 -4.56 -17.58 -15.99
C LYS A 46 -3.24 -17.11 -15.40
N GLU A 47 -2.78 -15.92 -15.81
CA GLU A 47 -1.55 -15.29 -15.37
C GLU A 47 -1.55 -15.11 -13.85
N THR A 48 -0.40 -15.39 -13.24
CA THR A 48 -0.23 -15.21 -11.81
C THR A 48 -0.38 -13.74 -11.46
N VAL A 49 -1.33 -13.44 -10.58
CA VAL A 49 -1.56 -12.08 -10.12
C VAL A 49 -0.51 -11.73 -9.09
N ILE A 50 0.32 -10.75 -9.43
CA ILE A 50 1.33 -10.24 -8.51
C ILE A 50 0.68 -9.16 -7.65
N HIS A 51 0.33 -9.51 -6.41
CA HIS A 51 -0.21 -8.56 -5.42
C HIS A 51 0.70 -7.34 -5.28
N GLY A 52 0.11 -6.18 -5.08
CA GLY A 52 0.83 -4.91 -4.99
C GLY A 52 1.27 -4.31 -6.32
N ARG A 53 0.98 -4.95 -7.46
CA ARG A 53 1.15 -4.32 -8.80
C ARG A 53 -0.12 -3.63 -9.26
N LEU A 54 0.04 -2.50 -9.93
CA LEU A 54 -1.04 -1.79 -10.59
C LEU A 54 -1.17 -2.33 -12.02
N ARG A 55 -2.39 -2.74 -12.39
CA ARG A 55 -2.68 -3.23 -13.74
C ARG A 55 -3.62 -2.29 -14.45
N PHE A 56 -3.18 -1.77 -15.58
CA PHE A 56 -3.96 -0.89 -16.42
C PHE A 56 -5.12 -1.65 -17.09
N ILE A 57 -6.32 -1.05 -17.07
CA ILE A 57 -7.51 -1.56 -17.75
C ILE A 57 -7.79 -0.72 -19.00
N GLY A 58 -7.79 0.61 -18.87
CA GLY A 58 -8.15 1.52 -19.95
C GLY A 58 -8.15 2.99 -19.53
N ARG A 59 -8.51 3.87 -20.47
CA ARG A 59 -8.71 5.31 -20.21
C ARG A 59 -10.18 5.68 -20.42
N ASP A 60 -10.70 6.54 -19.56
CA ASP A 60 -12.04 7.10 -19.76
C ASP A 60 -12.05 8.23 -20.81
N ILE A 61 -13.24 8.74 -21.13
CA ILE A 61 -13.44 9.81 -22.11
C ILE A 61 -12.73 11.13 -21.74
N LYS A 62 -12.31 11.31 -20.48
CA LYS A 62 -11.58 12.49 -19.99
C LYS A 62 -10.06 12.24 -19.95
N GLY A 63 -9.62 11.07 -20.40
CA GLY A 63 -8.22 10.65 -20.37
C GLY A 63 -7.73 10.19 -18.99
N ASN A 64 -8.63 9.97 -18.02
CA ASN A 64 -8.22 9.41 -16.73
C ASN A 64 -7.85 7.94 -16.91
N GLU A 65 -6.76 7.52 -16.26
CA GLU A 65 -6.31 6.13 -16.32
C GLU A 65 -7.01 5.31 -15.26
N VAL A 66 -7.56 4.17 -15.67
CA VAL A 66 -8.27 3.24 -14.78
C VAL A 66 -7.41 1.99 -14.58
N LEU A 67 -7.08 1.74 -13.32
CA LEU A 67 -6.18 0.68 -12.89
C LEU A 67 -6.83 -0.21 -11.84
N VAL A 68 -6.30 -1.42 -11.70
CA VAL A 68 -6.69 -2.35 -10.63
C VAL A 68 -5.51 -2.75 -9.75
N LEU A 69 -5.79 -2.95 -8.46
CA LEU A 69 -4.81 -3.32 -7.45
C LEU A 69 -5.27 -4.52 -6.60
N GLY A 70 -4.40 -5.52 -6.45
CA GLY A 70 -4.56 -6.61 -5.48
C GLY A 70 -3.82 -6.30 -4.17
N LYS A 71 -4.56 -6.02 -3.09
CA LYS A 71 -4.02 -5.55 -1.80
C LYS A 71 -3.86 -6.61 -0.72
N ARG A 72 -4.33 -7.84 -0.99
CA ARG A 72 -4.37 -8.94 -0.02
C ARG A 72 -5.05 -8.50 1.29
N MET A 73 -4.40 -8.67 2.45
CA MET A 73 -4.96 -8.33 3.76
C MET A 73 -4.72 -6.87 4.18
N ALA A 74 -4.23 -6.00 3.29
CA ALA A 74 -3.99 -4.59 3.61
C ALA A 74 -5.26 -3.77 3.94
N GLY A 75 -6.45 -4.37 4.06
CA GLY A 75 -7.65 -3.67 4.56
C GLY A 75 -8.11 -2.49 3.69
N PRO A 76 -9.20 -1.79 4.06
CA PRO A 76 -9.69 -0.62 3.34
C PRO A 76 -8.76 0.60 3.47
N ASP A 77 -7.93 0.64 4.52
CA ASP A 77 -7.01 1.75 4.84
C ASP A 77 -5.94 1.98 3.76
N ILE A 78 -5.82 1.08 2.78
CA ILE A 78 -5.03 1.33 1.57
C ILE A 78 -5.47 2.60 0.83
N THR A 79 -6.76 2.94 0.84
CA THR A 79 -7.26 4.17 0.21
C THR A 79 -6.65 5.39 0.89
N VAL A 80 -6.61 5.39 2.23
CA VAL A 80 -5.99 6.46 3.03
C VAL A 80 -4.48 6.52 2.76
N PHE A 81 -3.82 5.36 2.70
CA PHE A 81 -2.39 5.29 2.41
C PHE A 81 -2.06 5.89 1.04
N LEU A 82 -2.81 5.54 -0.01
CA LEU A 82 -2.60 6.05 -1.36
C LEU A 82 -2.83 7.57 -1.44
N HIS A 83 -3.87 8.08 -0.78
CA HIS A 83 -4.16 9.50 -0.68
C HIS A 83 -3.05 10.28 0.03
N ASN A 84 -2.60 9.79 1.19
CA ASN A 84 -1.53 10.45 1.97
C ASN A 84 -0.21 10.50 1.18
N ILE A 85 0.08 9.48 0.37
CA ILE A 85 1.25 9.50 -0.53
C ILE A 85 1.08 10.55 -1.62
N SER A 86 -0.09 10.66 -2.27
CA SER A 86 -0.30 11.69 -3.28
C SER A 86 -0.16 13.11 -2.73
N GLU A 87 -0.65 13.34 -1.51
CA GLU A 87 -0.50 14.62 -0.81
C GLU A 87 0.96 14.92 -0.48
N LEU A 88 1.70 13.92 0.02
CA LEU A 88 3.11 14.07 0.40
C LEU A 88 4.00 14.50 -0.77
N PHE A 89 3.67 14.10 -2.00
CA PHE A 89 4.42 14.47 -3.19
C PHE A 89 3.80 15.64 -3.97
N SER A 90 2.70 16.24 -3.46
CA SER A 90 1.96 17.31 -4.15
C SER A 90 1.77 17.00 -5.64
N CYS A 91 1.36 15.76 -5.93
CA CYS A 91 1.35 15.26 -7.29
C CYS A 91 0.34 16.04 -8.15
N ARG A 92 0.71 16.30 -9.40
CA ARG A 92 -0.17 16.98 -10.36
C ARG A 92 -1.39 16.16 -10.75
N GLU A 93 -1.28 14.84 -10.61
CA GLU A 93 -2.36 13.89 -10.90
C GLU A 93 -3.04 13.45 -9.61
N GLU A 94 -4.36 13.56 -9.59
CA GLU A 94 -5.20 13.12 -8.48
C GLU A 94 -5.27 11.58 -8.48
N ILE A 95 -5.09 10.96 -7.31
CA ILE A 95 -5.32 9.52 -7.13
C ILE A 95 -6.68 9.33 -6.47
N GLU A 96 -7.59 8.66 -7.16
CA GLU A 96 -8.87 8.21 -6.62
C GLU A 96 -8.81 6.70 -6.38
N ALA A 97 -8.66 6.28 -5.13
CA ALA A 97 -8.62 4.87 -4.75
C ALA A 97 -9.98 4.36 -4.26
N VAL A 98 -10.52 3.34 -4.93
CA VAL A 98 -11.89 2.84 -4.72
C VAL A 98 -11.86 1.39 -4.23
N ASP A 99 -12.38 1.15 -3.02
CA ASP A 99 -12.50 -0.20 -2.45
C ASP A 99 -13.69 -0.95 -3.05
N THR A 100 -13.45 -2.15 -3.57
CA THR A 100 -14.48 -3.04 -4.13
C THR A 100 -14.63 -4.35 -3.35
N THR A 101 -14.24 -4.38 -2.08
CA THR A 101 -14.30 -5.59 -1.23
C THR A 101 -15.65 -5.83 -0.59
N PHE A 102 -16.45 -4.78 -0.35
CA PHE A 102 -17.77 -4.89 0.28
C PHE A 102 -18.72 -5.91 -0.39
N PRO A 103 -18.90 -5.92 -1.73
CA PRO A 103 -19.87 -6.82 -2.38
C PRO A 103 -19.32 -8.23 -2.64
N ILE A 104 -18.14 -8.58 -2.14
CA ILE A 104 -17.55 -9.90 -2.34
C ILE A 104 -18.34 -10.95 -1.54
N ASN A 105 -18.81 -11.99 -2.22
CA ASN A 105 -19.55 -13.10 -1.62
C ASN A 105 -18.74 -14.41 -1.60
N PRO A 106 -19.17 -15.44 -0.84
CA PRO A 106 -18.43 -16.70 -0.70
C PRO A 106 -18.16 -17.43 -2.03
N LEU A 107 -19.03 -17.31 -3.03
CA LEU A 107 -18.81 -17.94 -4.34
C LEU A 107 -17.59 -17.33 -5.06
N MET A 108 -17.42 -16.01 -4.96
CA MET A 108 -16.24 -15.33 -5.49
C MET A 108 -14.97 -15.73 -4.73
N VAL A 109 -15.05 -15.89 -3.40
CA VAL A 109 -13.91 -16.30 -2.56
C VAL A 109 -13.48 -17.72 -2.89
N ILE A 110 -14.42 -18.68 -2.84
CA ILE A 110 -14.17 -20.10 -3.10
C ILE A 110 -13.75 -20.28 -4.56
N GLY A 111 -14.49 -19.68 -5.48
CA GLY A 111 -14.19 -19.74 -6.91
C GLY A 111 -12.83 -19.14 -7.24
N GLY A 112 -12.48 -18.00 -6.63
CA GLY A 112 -11.19 -17.35 -6.82
C GLY A 112 -10.04 -18.19 -6.26
N PHE A 113 -10.23 -18.81 -5.09
CA PHE A 113 -9.25 -19.74 -4.52
C PHE A 113 -9.05 -20.97 -5.40
N LEU A 114 -10.13 -21.59 -5.90
CA LEU A 114 -10.04 -22.73 -6.81
C LEU A 114 -9.37 -22.34 -8.14
N SER A 115 -9.82 -21.25 -8.77
CA SER A 115 -9.37 -20.83 -10.10
C SER A 115 -7.93 -20.31 -10.08
N ARG A 116 -7.62 -19.39 -9.16
CA ARG A 116 -6.34 -18.67 -9.11
C ARG A 116 -5.36 -19.24 -8.09
N GLY A 117 -5.84 -19.74 -6.96
CA GLY A 117 -5.01 -20.32 -5.90
C GLY A 117 -4.56 -21.75 -6.22
N LEU A 118 -5.51 -22.61 -6.59
CA LEU A 118 -5.26 -24.03 -6.91
C LEU A 118 -5.12 -24.32 -8.41
N ASN A 119 -5.24 -23.31 -9.27
CA ASN A 119 -5.21 -23.44 -10.74
C ASN A 119 -6.29 -24.38 -11.33
N LEU A 120 -7.36 -24.65 -10.57
CA LEU A 120 -8.53 -25.45 -10.97
C LEU A 120 -9.54 -24.56 -11.69
N VAL A 121 -9.11 -23.97 -12.82
CA VAL A 121 -9.86 -22.93 -13.56
C VAL A 121 -11.25 -23.41 -13.97
N THR A 122 -11.39 -24.66 -14.41
CA THR A 122 -12.66 -25.24 -14.86
C THR A 122 -13.71 -25.34 -13.76
N LEU A 123 -13.28 -25.47 -12.50
CA LEU A 123 -14.16 -25.55 -11.33
C LEU A 123 -14.37 -24.17 -10.69
N GLY A 124 -13.30 -23.40 -10.55
CA GLY A 124 -13.35 -22.12 -9.86
C GLY A 124 -14.03 -21.02 -10.67
N ARG A 125 -13.76 -20.92 -11.97
CA ARG A 125 -14.25 -19.83 -12.82
C ARG A 125 -15.79 -19.77 -12.91
N PRO A 126 -16.53 -20.89 -13.09
CA PRO A 126 -17.99 -20.85 -13.04
C PRO A 126 -18.53 -20.26 -11.74
N LEU A 127 -17.93 -20.60 -10.59
CA LEU A 127 -18.31 -20.06 -9.28
C LEU A 127 -18.02 -18.55 -9.17
N VAL A 128 -16.85 -18.12 -9.65
CA VAL A 128 -16.49 -16.69 -9.71
C VAL A 128 -17.49 -15.91 -10.55
N ILE A 129 -17.84 -16.42 -11.73
CA ILE A 129 -18.80 -15.77 -12.64
C ILE A 129 -20.15 -15.62 -11.96
N LEU A 130 -20.68 -16.70 -11.39
CA LEU A 130 -21.97 -16.67 -10.70
C LEU A 130 -21.95 -15.70 -9.52
N GLY A 131 -20.91 -15.75 -8.68
CA GLY A 131 -20.72 -14.83 -7.58
C GLY A 131 -20.61 -13.37 -8.04
N THR A 132 -19.92 -13.12 -9.15
CA THR A 132 -19.78 -11.79 -9.75
C THR A 132 -21.12 -11.27 -10.26
N GLN A 133 -21.93 -12.11 -10.90
CA GLN A 133 -23.27 -11.75 -11.38
C GLN A 133 -24.21 -11.39 -10.24
N ILE A 134 -24.13 -12.11 -9.11
CA ILE A 134 -24.88 -11.79 -7.88
C ILE A 134 -24.44 -10.43 -7.31
N ALA A 135 -23.13 -10.17 -7.27
CA ALA A 135 -22.56 -8.93 -6.77
C ALA A 135 -22.75 -7.73 -7.72
N TYR A 136 -23.13 -7.99 -8.97
CA TYR A 136 -23.06 -7.03 -10.08
C TYR A 136 -23.79 -5.70 -9.82
N PRO A 137 -25.04 -5.67 -9.29
CA PRO A 137 -25.73 -4.40 -9.03
C PRO A 137 -24.97 -3.49 -8.06
N TYR A 138 -24.31 -4.08 -7.04
CA TYR A 138 -23.48 -3.32 -6.10
C TYR A 138 -22.19 -2.83 -6.76
N LEU A 139 -21.59 -3.61 -7.65
CA LEU A 139 -20.41 -3.19 -8.42
C LEU A 139 -20.75 -2.01 -9.35
N VAL A 140 -21.96 -1.98 -9.92
CA VAL A 140 -22.47 -0.83 -10.68
C VAL A 140 -22.58 0.41 -9.79
N GLN A 141 -23.18 0.29 -8.61
CA GLN A 141 -23.29 1.40 -7.65
C GLN A 141 -21.92 1.98 -7.30
N ILE A 142 -20.92 1.14 -6.98
CA ILE A 142 -19.56 1.58 -6.66
C ILE A 142 -18.92 2.34 -7.85
N ALA A 143 -19.14 1.87 -9.08
CA ALA A 143 -18.63 2.54 -10.28
C ALA A 143 -19.31 3.90 -10.50
N GLU A 144 -20.62 4.00 -10.29
CA GLU A 144 -21.38 5.25 -10.40
C GLU A 144 -20.99 6.26 -9.33
N ASP A 145 -20.83 5.81 -8.08
CA ASP A 145 -20.36 6.64 -6.98
C ASP A 145 -18.96 7.21 -7.25
N ALA A 146 -18.05 6.38 -7.78
CA ALA A 146 -16.73 6.84 -8.20
C ALA A 146 -16.81 7.89 -9.32
N GLN A 147 -17.66 7.68 -10.34
CA GLN A 147 -17.89 8.67 -11.39
C GLN A 147 -18.42 9.99 -10.83
N ASN A 148 -19.31 9.93 -9.85
CA ASN A 148 -19.89 11.11 -9.21
C ASN A 148 -18.85 11.86 -8.38
N ARG A 149 -18.01 11.16 -7.60
CA ARG A 149 -16.90 11.77 -6.85
C ARG A 149 -15.91 12.47 -7.77
N ILE A 150 -15.50 11.81 -8.85
CA ILE A 150 -14.59 12.41 -9.84
C ILE A 150 -15.24 13.61 -10.54
N LYS A 151 -16.55 13.57 -10.83
CA LYS A 151 -17.28 14.74 -11.37
C LYS A 151 -17.29 15.92 -10.39
N GLN A 152 -17.41 15.67 -9.10
CA GLN A 152 -17.44 16.70 -8.05
C GLN A 152 -16.05 17.27 -7.75
N ASN A 153 -15.02 16.43 -7.72
CA ASN A 153 -13.62 16.83 -7.48
C ASN A 153 -12.98 17.58 -8.67
N LEU A 154 -13.63 17.64 -9.83
CA LEU A 154 -13.23 18.50 -10.95
C LEU A 154 -13.43 20.01 -10.68
N THR A 155 -13.87 20.41 -9.49
CA THR A 155 -13.59 21.77 -8.99
C THR A 155 -12.20 21.79 -8.37
N PRO A 156 -11.25 22.57 -8.90
CA PRO A 156 -9.85 22.45 -8.53
C PRO A 156 -9.65 22.78 -7.05
N LYS A 157 -9.53 21.74 -6.22
CA LYS A 157 -8.99 21.83 -4.86
C LYS A 157 -7.49 21.63 -4.90
N CYS A 158 -6.79 22.49 -5.64
CA CYS A 158 -5.45 22.85 -5.23
C CYS A 158 -5.07 24.20 -5.86
N PRO A 159 -4.71 25.21 -5.06
CA PRO A 159 -3.66 26.10 -5.49
C PRO A 159 -2.47 25.21 -5.85
N SER A 160 -1.81 25.48 -6.96
CA SER A 160 -0.53 24.87 -7.30
C SER A 160 0.47 25.13 -6.16
N LEU A 161 0.45 24.29 -5.12
CA LEU A 161 1.50 24.27 -4.12
C LEU A 161 2.78 23.91 -4.88
N PRO A 162 3.86 24.68 -4.73
CA PRO A 162 5.09 24.41 -5.45
C PRO A 162 5.50 22.97 -5.17
N TYR A 163 5.75 22.23 -6.26
CA TYR A 163 6.29 20.87 -6.23
C TYR A 163 7.33 20.76 -5.12
N GLN A 164 7.12 19.85 -4.17
CA GLN A 164 8.04 19.68 -3.06
C GLN A 164 9.35 19.12 -3.63
N GLU A 165 10.30 20.00 -3.95
CA GLU A 165 11.56 19.64 -4.62
C GLU A 165 12.47 18.73 -3.79
N ARG A 166 12.14 18.50 -2.51
CA ARG A 166 13.00 17.80 -1.56
C ARG A 166 12.83 16.29 -1.71
N PRO A 167 13.94 15.54 -1.87
CA PRO A 167 13.85 14.10 -1.96
C PRO A 167 13.42 13.52 -0.61
N ILE A 168 12.53 12.54 -0.67
CA ILE A 168 11.91 11.91 0.50
C ILE A 168 12.50 10.52 0.69
N LEU A 169 12.76 10.16 1.94
CA LEU A 169 13.16 8.80 2.32
C LEU A 169 12.09 8.19 3.23
N LEU A 170 11.36 7.20 2.71
CA LEU A 170 10.31 6.50 3.42
C LEU A 170 10.82 5.21 4.04
N TYR A 171 10.81 5.13 5.36
CA TYR A 171 11.05 3.91 6.11
C TYR A 171 9.77 3.10 6.24
N ILE A 172 9.77 1.89 5.69
CA ILE A 172 8.65 0.95 5.78
C ILE A 172 8.59 0.38 7.19
N CYS A 173 7.52 0.68 7.90
CA CYS A 173 7.28 0.23 9.27
C CYS A 173 6.08 -0.72 9.30
N PRO A 174 6.30 -2.04 9.43
CA PRO A 174 5.23 -2.98 9.72
C PRO A 174 4.61 -2.70 11.09
N GLN A 175 3.36 -3.13 11.26
CA GLN A 175 2.63 -2.93 12.50
C GLN A 175 3.31 -3.64 13.69
N ASN A 176 3.53 -2.89 14.76
CA ASN A 176 4.19 -3.30 16.00
C ASN A 176 5.61 -3.89 15.78
N ASP A 177 6.31 -3.41 14.75
CA ASP A 177 7.70 -3.77 14.50
C ASP A 177 8.62 -2.62 14.89
N PRO A 178 9.43 -2.77 15.96
CA PRO A 178 10.31 -1.70 16.42
C PRO A 178 11.62 -1.60 15.61
N LEU A 179 11.93 -2.57 14.74
CA LEU A 179 13.21 -2.61 14.05
C LEU A 179 13.39 -1.50 13.01
N PRO A 180 12.38 -1.18 12.16
CA PRO A 180 12.48 -0.03 11.26
C PRO A 180 12.62 1.32 11.98
N LEU A 181 12.15 1.43 13.22
CA LEU A 181 12.38 2.63 14.04
C LEU A 181 13.87 2.77 14.36
N LEU A 182 14.57 1.69 14.72
CA LEU A 182 16.01 1.73 14.95
C LEU A 182 16.77 2.16 13.69
N LEU A 183 16.41 1.60 12.53
CA LEU A 183 17.03 1.97 11.26
C LEU A 183 16.81 3.45 10.94
N ALA A 184 15.57 3.94 11.08
CA ALA A 184 15.25 5.34 10.81
C ALA A 184 15.94 6.28 11.82
N GLY A 185 15.99 5.90 13.11
CA GLY A 185 16.64 6.65 14.17
C GLY A 185 18.16 6.76 13.97
N LEU A 186 18.81 5.65 13.62
CA LEU A 186 20.25 5.62 13.29
C LEU A 186 20.57 6.40 12.02
N HIS A 187 19.68 6.42 11.03
CA HIS A 187 19.87 7.27 9.87
C HIS A 187 19.82 8.74 10.26
N PHE A 188 18.77 9.12 11.00
CA PHE A 188 18.51 10.50 11.42
C PHE A 188 19.57 11.05 12.39
N ALA A 189 20.02 10.24 13.35
CA ALA A 189 20.99 10.60 14.38
C ALA A 189 22.11 9.54 14.47
N PRO A 190 23.08 9.54 13.53
CA PRO A 190 24.12 8.49 13.46
C PRO A 190 25.02 8.44 14.70
N ASP A 191 25.25 9.60 15.32
CA ASP A 191 26.12 9.75 16.50
C ASP A 191 25.41 9.48 17.82
N ALA A 192 24.11 9.12 17.78
CA ALA A 192 23.36 8.78 18.98
C ALA A 192 23.96 7.55 19.67
N THR A 193 24.07 7.63 21.00
CA THR A 193 24.42 6.45 21.81
C THR A 193 23.32 5.40 21.72
N ASP A 194 23.67 4.13 21.89
CA ASP A 194 22.72 3.02 21.84
C ASP A 194 21.56 3.21 22.83
N GLN A 195 21.84 3.76 24.01
CA GLN A 195 20.83 4.03 25.03
C GLN A 195 19.86 5.15 24.61
N GLN A 196 20.37 6.25 24.05
CA GLN A 196 19.52 7.32 23.52
C GLN A 196 18.62 6.82 22.40
N LEU A 197 19.14 5.99 21.50
CA LEU A 197 18.39 5.39 20.40
C LEU A 197 17.28 4.46 20.91
N LEU A 198 17.59 3.59 21.85
CA LEU A 198 16.62 2.67 22.47
C LEU A 198 15.53 3.43 23.23
N ASP A 199 15.91 4.46 23.99
CA ASP A 199 14.98 5.33 24.70
C ASP A 199 14.05 6.06 23.73
N TRP A 200 14.59 6.58 22.63
CA TRP A 200 13.82 7.24 21.59
C TRP A 200 12.85 6.27 20.89
N ALA A 201 13.33 5.10 20.47
CA ALA A 201 12.53 4.13 19.72
C ALA A 201 11.35 3.62 20.54
N VAL A 202 11.56 3.33 21.82
CA VAL A 202 10.52 2.80 22.69
C VAL A 202 9.51 3.89 23.10
N ASN A 203 9.95 5.15 23.27
CA ASN A 203 9.05 6.27 23.56
C ASN A 203 8.34 6.81 22.30
N MET A 204 8.70 6.32 21.11
CA MET A 204 8.08 6.74 19.86
C MET A 204 6.60 6.33 19.82
N LYS A 205 5.72 7.32 19.73
CA LYS A 205 4.30 7.12 19.43
C LYS A 205 4.10 6.91 17.93
N PHE A 206 4.48 5.73 17.45
CA PHE A 206 4.27 5.28 16.07
C PHE A 206 4.18 3.75 16.03
N THR A 207 3.02 3.20 15.66
CA THR A 207 2.74 1.76 15.75
C THR A 207 2.90 1.02 14.42
N GLY A 208 3.17 1.73 13.32
CA GLY A 208 3.21 1.13 11.98
C GLY A 208 1.83 0.76 11.42
N GLU A 209 0.76 1.33 11.96
CA GLU A 209 -0.59 1.21 11.41
C GLU A 209 -0.65 1.68 9.95
N LEU A 210 -1.42 0.97 9.12
CA LEU A 210 -1.47 1.26 7.70
C LEU A 210 -2.02 2.67 7.46
N GLY A 211 -1.34 3.44 6.62
CA GLY A 211 -1.72 4.82 6.30
C GLY A 211 -1.14 5.86 7.26
N ALA A 212 -0.52 5.46 8.37
CA ALA A 212 0.14 6.38 9.29
C ALA A 212 1.46 6.87 8.70
N PHE A 213 1.64 8.20 8.64
CA PHE A 213 2.91 8.83 8.26
C PHE A 213 3.43 9.67 9.41
N LYS A 214 4.75 9.66 9.62
CA LYS A 214 5.39 10.52 10.62
C LYS A 214 6.69 11.09 10.08
N TYR A 215 6.75 12.40 9.94
CA TYR A 215 7.98 13.12 9.64
C TYR A 215 8.95 13.03 10.82
N LEU A 216 10.20 12.66 10.54
CA LEU A 216 11.26 12.56 11.55
C LEU A 216 12.18 13.78 11.55
N GLY A 217 12.45 14.34 10.38
CA GLY A 217 13.41 15.42 10.21
C GLY A 217 14.21 15.27 8.92
N LYS A 218 15.31 16.02 8.83
CA LYS A 218 16.17 16.02 7.64
C LYS A 218 17.49 15.33 7.93
N ALA A 219 17.94 14.49 7.00
CA ALA A 219 19.27 13.87 7.04
C ALA A 219 19.78 13.64 5.61
N GLU A 220 21.05 13.96 5.37
CA GLU A 220 21.74 13.71 4.08
C GLU A 220 21.00 14.24 2.84
N GLY A 221 20.33 15.38 2.98
CA GLY A 221 19.57 16.01 1.89
C GLY A 221 18.17 15.44 1.67
N TYR A 222 17.76 14.41 2.43
CA TYR A 222 16.43 13.82 2.40
C TYR A 222 15.56 14.30 3.56
N ASP A 223 14.26 14.44 3.30
CA ASP A 223 13.23 14.54 4.32
C ASP A 223 12.83 13.10 4.72
N LEU A 224 13.05 12.71 5.98
CA LEU A 224 12.83 11.34 6.46
C LEU A 224 11.43 11.18 7.03
N TYR A 225 10.75 10.11 6.61
CA TYR A 225 9.41 9.76 7.06
C TYR A 225 9.33 8.29 7.46
N LEU A 226 8.57 8.02 8.52
CA LEU A 226 8.07 6.68 8.82
C LEU A 226 6.76 6.45 8.08
N ALA A 227 6.63 5.33 7.39
CA ALA A 227 5.43 4.93 6.67
C ALA A 227 4.89 3.62 7.26
N GLY A 228 3.72 3.69 7.88
CA GLY A 228 3.04 2.56 8.47
C GLY A 228 2.39 1.70 7.39
N THR A 229 2.71 0.41 7.41
CA THR A 229 2.34 -0.53 6.33
C THR A 229 1.47 -1.69 6.80
N GLY A 230 1.04 -1.67 8.06
CA GLY A 230 0.16 -2.70 8.59
C GLY A 230 0.84 -4.07 8.60
N ARG A 231 0.12 -5.09 8.14
CA ARG A 231 0.56 -6.50 8.18
C ARG A 231 1.19 -7.00 6.88
N GLU A 232 1.23 -6.18 5.83
CA GLU A 232 1.67 -6.58 4.49
C GLU A 232 2.79 -5.63 3.97
N PRO A 233 3.92 -5.49 4.69
CA PRO A 233 4.94 -4.49 4.37
C PRO A 233 5.56 -4.68 2.98
N GLU A 234 5.73 -5.91 2.50
CA GLU A 234 6.27 -6.20 1.18
C GLU A 234 5.31 -5.78 0.06
N ILE A 235 4.02 -6.02 0.24
CA ILE A 235 2.97 -5.60 -0.70
C ILE A 235 2.92 -4.06 -0.71
N MET A 236 3.00 -3.43 0.45
CA MET A 236 2.99 -1.97 0.55
C MET A 236 4.21 -1.31 -0.08
N ALA A 237 5.40 -1.86 0.15
CA ALA A 237 6.62 -1.40 -0.51
C ALA A 237 6.52 -1.55 -2.04
N ARG A 238 5.90 -2.62 -2.54
CA ARG A 238 5.65 -2.80 -3.98
C ARG A 238 4.66 -1.75 -4.51
N ILE A 239 3.56 -1.51 -3.80
CA ILE A 239 2.57 -0.48 -4.17
C ILE A 239 3.24 0.88 -4.26
N LEU A 240 4.07 1.26 -3.29
CA LEU A 240 4.81 2.53 -3.33
C LEU A 240 5.70 2.65 -4.57
N ARG A 241 6.39 1.57 -4.98
CA ARG A 241 7.21 1.57 -6.20
C ARG A 241 6.36 1.74 -7.47
N GLU A 242 5.19 1.13 -7.50
CA GLU A 242 4.27 1.25 -8.64
C GLU A 242 3.68 2.67 -8.69
N ILE A 243 3.28 3.24 -7.55
CA ILE A 243 2.81 4.62 -7.44
C ILE A 243 3.91 5.61 -7.85
N ARG A 244 5.15 5.41 -7.39
CA ARG A 244 6.33 6.19 -7.83
C ARG A 244 6.46 6.18 -9.36
N THR A 245 6.24 5.03 -9.98
CA THR A 245 6.33 4.87 -11.43
C THR A 245 5.19 5.58 -12.16
N ILE A 246 3.95 5.40 -11.69
CA ILE A 246 2.74 5.94 -12.34
C ILE A 246 2.61 7.46 -12.17
N LEU A 247 3.11 8.01 -11.06
CA LEU A 247 3.19 9.45 -10.83
C LEU A 247 4.47 10.08 -11.40
N GLU A 248 5.28 9.30 -12.13
CA GLU A 248 6.53 9.74 -12.76
C GLU A 248 7.52 10.40 -11.77
N ILE A 249 7.49 9.98 -10.51
CA ILE A 249 8.39 10.49 -9.47
C ILE A 249 9.78 9.90 -9.72
N PRO A 250 10.83 10.72 -9.94
CA PRO A 250 12.18 10.21 -10.13
C PRO A 250 12.63 9.38 -8.92
N ARG A 251 13.33 8.25 -9.14
CA ARG A 251 13.76 7.39 -8.03
C ARG A 251 14.53 8.15 -6.96
N ILE A 252 15.41 9.07 -7.38
CA ILE A 252 16.19 9.97 -6.51
C ILE A 252 15.35 10.87 -5.60
N LYS A 253 14.08 11.10 -5.94
CA LYS A 253 13.15 11.92 -5.15
C LYS A 253 12.33 11.11 -4.16
N LEU A 254 12.25 9.78 -4.32
CA LEU A 254 11.55 8.90 -3.41
C LEU A 254 12.32 7.59 -3.19
N GLY A 255 13.11 7.59 -2.12
CA GLY A 255 13.76 6.39 -1.59
C GLY A 255 12.79 5.61 -0.70
N ILE A 256 12.73 4.30 -0.89
CA ILE A 256 11.87 3.40 -0.09
C ILE A 256 12.78 2.44 0.64
N VAL A 257 12.95 2.63 1.94
CA VAL A 257 13.83 1.80 2.77
C VAL A 257 13.01 0.69 3.42
N HIS A 258 13.34 -0.54 3.08
CA HIS A 258 12.78 -1.73 3.70
C HIS A 258 13.85 -2.47 4.50
N SER A 259 13.54 -2.88 5.73
CA SER A 259 14.45 -3.66 6.56
C SER A 259 14.69 -5.04 5.94
N PRO A 260 15.95 -5.43 5.65
CA PRO A 260 16.26 -6.80 5.26
C PRO A 260 16.20 -7.77 6.46
N LEU A 261 16.24 -7.24 7.68
CA LEU A 261 16.22 -8.04 8.90
C LEU A 261 14.81 -8.47 9.26
N LYS A 262 14.72 -9.73 9.70
CA LYS A 262 13.50 -10.27 10.30
C LYS A 262 13.50 -9.98 11.79
N THR A 263 12.51 -9.24 12.24
CA THR A 263 12.31 -8.98 13.67
C THR A 263 12.05 -10.28 14.42
N PRO A 264 12.82 -10.57 15.50
CA PRO A 264 12.61 -11.77 16.31
C PRO A 264 11.17 -11.86 16.82
N PHE A 265 10.58 -13.07 16.78
CA PHE A 265 9.20 -13.29 17.24
C PHE A 265 8.95 -12.79 18.66
N LEU A 266 9.93 -12.98 19.56
CA LEU A 266 9.85 -12.50 20.94
C LEU A 266 9.74 -10.98 21.00
N LEU A 267 10.56 -10.25 20.24
CA LEU A 267 10.55 -8.79 20.20
C LEU A 267 9.21 -8.26 19.65
N LYS A 268 8.70 -8.88 18.57
CA LYS A 268 7.39 -8.54 18.01
C LYS A 268 6.24 -8.81 19.01
N GLY A 269 6.34 -9.90 19.76
CA GLY A 269 5.40 -10.24 20.84
C GLY A 269 5.40 -9.19 21.97
N ILE A 270 6.58 -8.81 22.45
CA ILE A 270 6.74 -7.78 23.49
C ILE A 270 6.16 -6.45 23.01
N SER A 271 6.49 -6.02 21.80
CA SER A 271 6.00 -4.76 21.23
C SER A 271 4.48 -4.77 21.03
N THR A 272 3.92 -5.89 20.59
CA THR A 272 2.47 -6.08 20.49
C THR A 272 1.77 -6.02 21.85
N ALA A 273 2.34 -6.65 22.89
CA ALA A 273 1.82 -6.58 24.25
C ALA A 273 1.88 -5.17 24.83
N ARG A 274 2.95 -4.41 24.53
CA ARG A 274 3.10 -3.01 24.96
C ARG A 274 1.99 -2.11 24.43
N ARG A 275 1.41 -2.41 23.26
CA ARG A 275 0.25 -1.68 22.73
C ARG A 275 -0.94 -1.70 23.70
N PHE A 276 -1.15 -2.82 24.40
CA PHE A 276 -2.25 -2.98 25.36
C PHE A 276 -1.86 -2.55 26.79
N PHE A 277 -0.57 -2.67 27.14
CA PHE A 277 -0.04 -2.36 28.46
C PHE A 277 1.07 -1.30 28.41
N SER A 278 0.75 -0.14 27.82
CA SER A 278 1.71 0.93 27.52
C SER A 278 2.39 1.55 28.76
N TRP A 279 1.79 1.39 29.93
CA TRP A 279 2.28 1.90 31.23
C TRP A 279 3.31 0.98 31.90
N SER A 280 3.52 -0.23 31.37
CA SER A 280 4.39 -1.22 32.01
C SER A 280 5.87 -0.90 31.81
N LYS A 281 6.53 -0.43 32.89
CA LYS A 281 7.99 -0.25 32.96
C LYS A 281 8.76 -1.54 32.64
N LEU A 282 8.19 -2.70 32.99
CA LEU A 282 8.80 -4.01 32.70
C LEU A 282 8.85 -4.29 31.20
N LEU A 283 7.74 -4.08 30.47
CA LEU A 283 7.70 -4.30 29.02
C LEU A 283 8.63 -3.34 28.29
N LEU A 284 8.69 -2.08 28.70
CA LEU A 284 9.66 -1.10 28.18
C LEU A 284 11.10 -1.58 28.34
N MET A 285 11.46 -2.09 29.53
CA MET A 285 12.81 -2.61 29.79
C MET A 285 13.12 -3.87 28.97
N LEU A 286 12.15 -4.79 28.84
CA LEU A 286 12.30 -6.02 28.06
C LEU A 286 12.46 -5.72 26.56
N GLU A 287 11.68 -4.78 26.02
CA GLU A 287 11.79 -4.36 24.62
C GLU A 287 13.18 -3.77 24.33
N LYS A 288 13.68 -2.86 25.20
CA LYS A 288 15.04 -2.31 25.07
C LYS A 288 16.11 -3.38 25.09
N ARG A 289 16.04 -4.34 26.03
CA ARG A 289 17.01 -5.45 26.12
C ARG A 289 16.97 -6.35 24.89
N ALA A 290 15.79 -6.61 24.34
CA ALA A 290 15.64 -7.43 23.14
C ALA A 290 16.12 -6.70 21.87
N MET A 291 16.04 -5.36 21.83
CA MET A 291 16.50 -4.53 20.71
C MET A 291 18.01 -4.27 20.73
N ALA A 292 18.62 -4.13 21.90
CA ALA A 292 20.04 -3.82 22.06
C ALA A 292 21.01 -4.65 21.18
N PRO A 293 20.90 -6.00 21.10
CA PRO A 293 21.82 -6.78 20.27
C PRO A 293 21.67 -6.52 18.76
N LEU A 294 20.52 -6.01 18.31
CA LEU A 294 20.24 -5.75 16.91
C LEU A 294 20.87 -4.43 16.42
N ILE A 295 21.25 -3.52 17.33
CA ILE A 295 21.74 -2.19 16.98
C ILE A 295 22.99 -2.25 16.10
N LYS A 296 23.90 -3.19 16.38
CA LYS A 296 25.13 -3.35 15.59
C LYS A 296 24.80 -3.64 14.11
N GLU A 297 23.93 -4.61 13.88
CA GLU A 297 23.49 -4.99 12.53
C GLU A 297 22.69 -3.86 11.86
N CYS A 298 21.85 -3.14 12.62
CA CYS A 298 21.17 -1.95 12.14
C CYS A 298 22.14 -0.85 11.68
N ARG A 299 23.25 -0.62 12.40
CA ARG A 299 24.26 0.36 12.00
C ARG A 299 24.92 -0.01 10.66
N GLU A 300 25.23 -1.28 10.45
CA GLU A 300 25.78 -1.79 9.19
C GLU A 300 24.79 -1.59 8.02
N ILE A 301 23.50 -1.89 8.23
CA ILE A 301 22.46 -1.70 7.21
C ILE A 301 22.25 -0.22 6.90
N VAL A 302 22.20 0.64 7.91
CA VAL A 302 22.06 2.09 7.69
C VAL A 302 23.26 2.61 6.95
N TYR A 303 24.48 2.20 7.31
CA TYR A 303 25.69 2.58 6.58
C TYR A 303 25.63 2.17 5.09
N SER A 304 25.25 0.92 4.80
CA SER A 304 25.04 0.45 3.43
C SER A 304 23.95 1.25 2.71
N THR A 305 22.84 1.55 3.39
CA THR A 305 21.74 2.36 2.82
C THR A 305 22.23 3.75 2.44
N LYS A 306 23.05 4.38 3.29
CA LYS A 306 23.64 5.70 3.03
C LYS A 306 24.59 5.68 1.83
N ILE A 307 25.39 4.62 1.67
CA ILE A 307 26.22 4.44 0.48
C ILE A 307 25.35 4.33 -0.77
N SER A 308 24.34 3.44 -0.75
CA SER A 308 23.43 3.26 -1.88
C SER A 308 22.73 4.57 -2.27
N LEU A 309 22.24 5.35 -1.30
CA LEU A 309 21.66 6.68 -1.55
C LEU A 309 22.64 7.63 -2.24
N ARG A 310 23.91 7.68 -1.81
CA ARG A 310 24.95 8.52 -2.43
C ARG A 310 25.32 8.07 -3.83
N GLU A 311 25.29 6.77 -4.09
CA GLU A 311 25.52 6.17 -5.40
C GLU A 311 24.28 6.24 -6.33
N GLY A 312 23.14 6.72 -5.82
CA GLY A 312 21.88 6.79 -6.57
C GLY A 312 21.17 5.45 -6.75
N ILE A 313 21.55 4.43 -5.96
CA ILE A 313 20.94 3.10 -5.90
C ILE A 313 19.88 3.12 -4.80
N LEU A 314 18.60 3.05 -5.17
CA LEU A 314 17.48 3.42 -4.29
C LEU A 314 16.42 2.33 -4.11
N ASP A 315 16.67 1.12 -4.63
CA ASP A 315 15.77 -0.04 -4.52
C ASP A 315 16.49 -1.26 -3.95
#